data_AF-A0A1H9Z5E9-F1
#
_entry.id   AF-A0A1H9Z5E9-F1
#
_cell.length_a   1.000
_cell.length_b   1.000
_cell.length_c   1.000
_cell.angle_alpha   90.00
_cell.angle_beta   90.00
_cell.angle_gamma   90.00
#
_symmetry.space_group_name_H-M   'P 1'
#
loop_
_entity.id
_entity.type
_entity.pdbx_description
1 polymer ?
#
loop_
_entity_poly.entity_id
_entity_poly.type
_entity_poly.pdbx_seq_one_letter_code
_entity_poly.pdbx_strand_id
1 'polypeptide(L)'
;MRINPVSVFAHTSVDTGNSVSNKPSNPPASTFAGVLREAAPRSPAISEPARLEERAQGRERSLEVAKANPEEGKKIAHGYAFNYLAHALLDVSDRPNIRYSGTGELVTPKTEAYFAKISQEMQRQCANLYRQEIKKGTSADQILEKIFEFHDSMPKEFQDMLGL
;
A
#
# COMPACT_ATOMS: atom_id res chain seq x y z
N MET A 1 -40.56 43.52 -42.21
CA MET A 1 -42.03 43.58 -42.30
C MET A 1 -42.46 42.85 -43.56
N ARG A 2 -43.63 42.17 -43.53
CA ARG A 2 -44.33 41.47 -44.63
C ARG A 2 -43.84 40.06 -45.01
N ILE A 3 -44.67 39.04 -45.26
CA ILE A 3 -45.96 38.47 -44.72
C ILE A 3 -45.93 37.00 -45.26
N ASN A 4 -46.42 35.99 -44.51
CA ASN A 4 -46.74 34.67 -45.08
C ASN A 4 -48.09 34.70 -45.86
N PRO A 5 -48.36 33.71 -46.72
CA PRO A 5 -49.54 32.84 -46.52
C PRO A 5 -49.11 31.34 -46.45
N VAL A 6 -49.65 30.46 -45.57
CA VAL A 6 -51.04 29.95 -45.41
C VAL A 6 -51.42 29.01 -46.59
N SER A 7 -51.97 27.78 -46.42
CA SER A 7 -52.29 26.91 -45.25
C SER A 7 -52.87 25.54 -45.76
N VAL A 8 -53.59 24.81 -44.89
CA VAL A 8 -54.52 23.65 -45.11
C VAL A 8 -53.83 22.28 -45.22
N PHE A 9 -54.17 21.19 -44.50
CA PHE A 9 -54.95 20.89 -43.25
C PHE A 9 -54.44 19.51 -42.74
N ALA A 10 -54.54 19.02 -41.48
CA ALA A 10 -55.53 18.99 -40.38
C ALA A 10 -56.38 17.68 -40.31
N HIS A 11 -56.72 17.29 -39.07
CA HIS A 11 -57.53 16.12 -38.62
C HIS A 11 -56.86 14.73 -38.52
N THR A 12 -57.08 13.88 -37.50
CA THR A 12 -57.33 13.92 -36.02
C THR A 12 -57.82 12.53 -35.59
N SER A 13 -57.77 12.22 -34.28
CA SER A 13 -58.33 11.03 -33.59
C SER A 13 -57.54 9.71 -33.70
N VAL A 14 -57.36 8.85 -32.68
CA VAL A 14 -57.38 8.81 -31.19
C VAL A 14 -57.71 7.35 -30.81
N ASP A 15 -57.03 6.81 -29.80
CA ASP A 15 -57.27 5.49 -29.14
C ASP A 15 -57.08 4.22 -30.02
N THR A 16 -56.77 3.03 -29.48
CA THR A 16 -56.72 2.53 -28.08
C THR A 16 -55.67 1.41 -27.94
N GLY A 17 -55.27 1.06 -26.71
CA GLY A 17 -55.02 -0.36 -26.35
C GLY A 17 -53.58 -0.84 -26.07
N ASN A 18 -53.32 -1.15 -24.79
CA ASN A 18 -52.36 -2.13 -24.23
C ASN A 18 -51.39 -2.91 -25.15
N SER A 19 -50.11 -2.95 -24.75
CA SER A 19 -49.69 -4.00 -23.79
C SER A 19 -48.31 -3.74 -23.19
N VAL A 20 -48.21 -3.79 -21.85
CA VAL A 20 -46.92 -3.79 -21.13
C VAL A 20 -46.29 -5.17 -21.28
N SER A 21 -45.16 -5.24 -21.99
CA SER A 21 -44.29 -6.42 -21.95
C SER A 21 -43.06 -6.10 -21.11
N ASN A 22 -43.21 -6.23 -19.79
CA ASN A 22 -42.09 -6.24 -18.85
C ASN A 22 -41.24 -7.49 -19.08
N LYS A 23 -40.36 -7.43 -20.08
CA LYS A 23 -39.28 -8.40 -20.22
C LYS A 23 -38.36 -8.18 -19.01
N PRO A 24 -38.11 -9.19 -18.15
CA PRO A 24 -37.11 -9.04 -17.10
C PRO A 24 -35.77 -8.74 -17.79
N SER A 25 -35.18 -7.59 -17.46
CA SER A 25 -33.80 -7.33 -17.82
C SER A 25 -32.96 -8.42 -17.16
N ASN A 26 -32.40 -9.33 -17.95
CA ASN A 26 -31.41 -10.29 -17.45
C ASN A 26 -30.38 -9.51 -16.62
N PRO A 27 -29.94 -10.04 -15.46
CA PRO A 27 -28.86 -9.40 -14.71
C PRO A 27 -27.67 -9.22 -15.67
N PRO A 28 -26.95 -8.07 -15.60
CA PRO A 28 -25.85 -7.81 -16.50
C PRO A 28 -24.88 -8.99 -16.42
N ALA A 29 -24.59 -9.59 -17.58
CA ALA A 29 -23.77 -10.80 -17.64
C ALA A 29 -22.45 -10.54 -16.89
N SER A 30 -22.19 -11.34 -15.86
CA SER A 30 -21.00 -11.15 -15.03
C SER A 30 -19.77 -11.27 -15.92
N THR A 31 -19.13 -10.13 -16.18
CA THR A 31 -17.92 -10.11 -17.00
C THR A 31 -16.84 -10.90 -16.28
N PHE A 32 -15.92 -11.53 -17.02
CA PHE A 32 -14.79 -12.24 -16.42
C PHE A 32 -13.99 -11.35 -15.45
N ALA A 33 -13.87 -10.04 -15.74
CA ALA A 33 -13.28 -9.04 -14.85
C ALA A 33 -14.12 -8.77 -13.57
N GLY A 34 -15.44 -8.93 -13.63
CA GLY A 34 -16.33 -8.91 -12.47
C GLY A 34 -16.13 -10.13 -11.58
N VAL A 35 -16.18 -11.33 -12.16
CA VAL A 35 -15.91 -12.59 -11.45
C VAL A 35 -14.54 -12.58 -10.79
N LEU A 36 -13.48 -12.14 -11.49
CA LEU A 36 -12.14 -12.04 -10.90
C LEU A 36 -12.07 -11.03 -9.73
N ARG A 37 -12.82 -9.92 -9.78
CA ARG A 37 -12.86 -8.92 -8.70
C ARG A 37 -13.62 -9.43 -7.47
N GLU A 38 -14.64 -10.26 -7.68
CA GLU A 38 -15.43 -10.88 -6.62
C GLU A 38 -14.72 -12.11 -6.01
N ALA A 39 -14.02 -12.89 -6.84
CA ALA A 39 -13.29 -14.08 -6.44
C ALA A 39 -11.87 -13.82 -5.91
N ALA A 40 -11.30 -12.63 -6.13
CA ALA A 40 -10.04 -12.24 -5.52
C ALA A 40 -10.26 -12.00 -4.02
N PRO A 41 -9.74 -12.86 -3.11
CA PRO A 41 -9.74 -12.52 -1.70
C PRO A 41 -8.89 -11.26 -1.55
N ARG A 42 -9.49 -10.18 -1.04
CA ARG A 42 -8.69 -9.10 -0.45
C ARG A 42 -7.86 -9.77 0.64
N SER A 43 -6.54 -9.77 0.51
CA SER A 43 -5.69 -10.23 1.60
C SER A 43 -6.03 -9.34 2.79
N PRO A 44 -6.58 -9.89 3.90
CA PRO A 44 -6.86 -9.07 5.05
C PRO A 44 -5.55 -8.45 5.52
N ALA A 45 -5.60 -7.22 6.02
CA ALA A 45 -4.48 -6.67 6.75
C ALA A 45 -4.11 -7.68 7.84
N ILE A 46 -2.86 -8.17 7.81
CA ILE A 46 -2.34 -9.08 8.83
C ILE A 46 -2.52 -8.36 10.17
N SER A 47 -3.03 -9.04 11.19
CA SER A 47 -3.30 -8.35 12.46
C SER A 47 -1.99 -7.81 13.06
N GLU A 48 -2.05 -6.64 13.70
CA GLU A 48 -0.86 -6.03 14.34
C GLU A 48 -0.08 -7.02 15.25
N PRO A 49 -0.73 -7.87 16.07
CA PRO A 49 0.00 -8.91 16.82
C PRO A 49 0.79 -9.88 15.95
N ALA A 50 0.21 -10.37 14.85
CA ALA A 50 0.89 -11.30 13.95
C ALA A 50 2.01 -10.62 13.14
N ARG A 51 1.83 -9.34 12.76
CA ARG A 51 2.89 -8.51 12.15
C ARG A 51 4.08 -8.33 13.09
N LEU A 52 3.82 -8.03 14.37
CA LEU A 52 4.85 -7.87 15.39
C LEU A 52 5.57 -9.19 15.70
N GLU A 53 4.86 -10.32 15.72
CA GLU A 53 5.45 -11.65 15.87
C GLU A 53 6.35 -12.02 14.68
N GLU A 54 5.88 -11.84 13.43
CA GLU A 54 6.69 -12.09 12.23
C GLU A 54 7.94 -11.19 12.18
N ARG A 55 7.80 -9.90 12.53
CA ARG A 55 8.92 -8.95 12.68
C ARG A 55 9.92 -9.42 13.72
N ALA A 56 9.47 -9.88 14.89
CA ALA A 56 10.34 -10.39 15.95
C ALA A 56 11.12 -11.63 15.48
N GLN A 57 10.43 -12.64 14.93
CA GLN A 57 11.05 -13.86 14.38
C GLN A 57 12.00 -13.56 13.21
N GLY A 58 11.71 -12.56 12.37
CA GLY A 58 12.58 -12.12 11.29
C GLY A 58 13.87 -11.45 11.79
N ARG A 59 13.75 -10.64 12.85
CA ARG A 59 14.90 -10.00 13.51
C ARG A 59 15.78 -10.99 14.26
N GLU A 60 15.19 -11.93 14.99
CA GLU A 60 15.92 -12.99 15.70
C GLU A 60 16.77 -13.81 14.74
N ARG A 61 16.17 -14.36 13.66
CA ARG A 61 16.90 -15.07 12.60
C ARG A 61 18.03 -14.23 11.98
N SER A 62 17.80 -12.93 11.81
CA SER A 62 18.83 -12.02 11.28
C SER A 62 20.01 -11.85 12.24
N LEU A 63 19.77 -11.84 13.55
CA LEU A 63 20.80 -11.80 14.59
C LEU A 63 21.55 -13.12 14.74
N GLU A 64 20.85 -14.26 14.66
CA GLU A 64 21.47 -15.59 14.65
C GLU A 64 22.46 -15.72 13.47
N VAL A 65 22.04 -15.32 12.26
CA VAL A 65 22.92 -15.32 11.07
C VAL A 65 24.10 -14.36 11.27
N ALA A 66 23.89 -13.16 11.81
CA ALA A 66 24.97 -12.21 12.06
C ALA A 66 25.99 -12.70 13.11
N LYS A 67 25.53 -13.43 14.13
CA LYS A 67 26.37 -14.04 15.18
C LYS A 67 27.14 -15.25 14.66
N ALA A 68 26.51 -16.07 13.81
CA ALA A 68 27.14 -17.25 13.20
C ALA A 68 28.12 -16.90 12.05
N ASN A 69 27.85 -15.82 11.30
CA ASN A 69 28.66 -15.41 10.15
C ASN A 69 28.78 -13.86 10.09
N PRO A 70 29.90 -13.29 10.57
CA PRO A 70 30.11 -11.85 10.58
C PRO A 70 30.08 -11.17 9.20
N GLU A 71 30.42 -11.86 8.11
CA GLU A 71 30.36 -11.27 6.76
C GLU A 71 28.92 -11.18 6.23
N GLU A 72 28.07 -12.17 6.50
CA GLU A 72 26.63 -12.05 6.24
C GLU A 72 25.98 -11.02 7.19
N GLY A 73 26.39 -10.99 8.47
CA GLY A 73 25.97 -9.96 9.42
C GLY A 73 26.24 -8.54 8.92
N LYS A 74 27.42 -8.28 8.33
CA LYS A 74 27.74 -6.99 7.71
C LYS A 74 26.79 -6.64 6.56
N LYS A 75 26.46 -7.61 5.69
CA LYS A 75 25.52 -7.39 4.58
C LYS A 75 24.10 -7.10 5.08
N ILE A 76 23.64 -7.85 6.09
CA ILE A 76 22.32 -7.65 6.71
C ILE A 76 22.25 -6.26 7.37
N ALA A 77 23.23 -5.92 8.22
CA ALA A 77 23.31 -4.61 8.86
C ALA A 77 23.39 -3.46 7.84
N HIS A 78 24.14 -3.61 6.76
CA HIS A 78 24.16 -2.65 5.65
C HIS A 78 22.80 -2.55 4.95
N GLY A 79 22.12 -3.68 4.69
CA GLY A 79 20.78 -3.71 4.09
C GLY A 79 19.77 -2.90 4.90
N TYR A 80 19.73 -3.12 6.22
CA TYR A 80 18.89 -2.33 7.11
C TYR A 80 19.30 -0.85 7.18
N ALA A 81 20.61 -0.55 7.23
CA ALA A 81 21.12 0.82 7.36
C ALA A 81 20.95 1.71 6.11
N PHE A 82 20.83 1.11 4.91
CA PHE A 82 20.86 1.85 3.63
C PHE A 82 19.66 1.62 2.70
N ASN A 83 18.95 0.49 2.80
CA ASN A 83 17.90 0.13 1.83
C ASN A 83 16.50 0.04 2.46
N TYR A 84 16.41 -0.34 3.73
CA TYR A 84 15.13 -0.75 4.35
C TYR A 84 14.11 0.38 4.52
N LEU A 85 14.56 1.64 4.65
CA LEU A 85 13.68 2.80 4.90
C LEU A 85 13.29 3.54 3.62
N ALA A 86 13.72 3.05 2.44
CA ALA A 86 13.56 3.75 1.16
C ALA A 86 12.15 3.66 0.55
N HIS A 87 11.36 2.63 0.90
CA HIS A 87 10.09 2.33 0.26
C HIS A 87 9.02 1.93 1.28
N ALA A 88 7.83 2.50 1.15
CA ALA A 88 6.66 2.08 1.91
C ALA A 88 6.20 0.69 1.45
N LEU A 89 5.61 -0.09 2.35
CA LEU A 89 4.98 -1.37 2.03
C LEU A 89 3.55 -1.11 1.55
N LEU A 90 3.31 -1.36 0.26
CA LEU A 90 2.07 -0.98 -0.42
C LEU A 90 1.24 -2.19 -0.86
N ASP A 91 -0.06 -2.16 -0.57
CA ASP A 91 -1.06 -3.01 -1.19
C ASP A 91 -1.52 -2.37 -2.50
N VAL A 92 -1.31 -3.12 -3.58
CA VAL A 92 -1.62 -2.74 -4.96
C VAL A 92 -2.67 -3.65 -5.60
N SER A 93 -3.44 -4.39 -4.78
CA SER A 93 -4.50 -5.29 -5.23
C SER A 93 -5.72 -4.54 -5.81
N ASP A 94 -6.11 -3.40 -5.21
CA ASP A 94 -7.28 -2.60 -5.60
C ASP A 94 -6.93 -1.37 -6.47
N ARG A 95 -6.05 -1.50 -7.48
CA ARG A 95 -5.69 -0.35 -8.34
C ARG A 95 -6.94 0.31 -8.98
N PRO A 96 -7.05 1.66 -8.98
CA PRO A 96 -6.01 2.64 -8.63
C PRO A 96 -5.90 3.00 -7.13
N ASN A 97 -6.72 2.41 -6.25
CA ASN A 97 -6.78 2.69 -4.81
C ASN A 97 -5.62 2.01 -4.05
N ILE A 98 -4.39 2.46 -4.25
CA ILE A 98 -3.21 1.94 -3.56
C ILE A 98 -3.30 2.26 -2.05
N ARG A 99 -2.88 1.32 -1.20
CA ARG A 99 -2.95 1.42 0.27
C ARG A 99 -1.63 1.10 0.92
N TYR A 100 -1.41 1.56 2.15
CA TYR A 100 -0.32 1.04 3.00
C TYR A 100 -0.72 -0.32 3.55
N SER A 101 0.13 -1.34 3.40
CA SER A 101 -0.21 -2.72 3.81
C SER A 101 -0.37 -2.89 5.32
N GLY A 102 0.27 -2.04 6.13
CA GLY A 102 0.14 -2.06 7.59
C GLY A 102 -1.20 -1.53 8.10
N THR A 103 -1.76 -0.49 7.47
CA THR A 103 -2.96 0.23 7.97
C THR A 103 -4.21 0.05 7.11
N GLY A 104 -4.07 -0.30 5.83
CA GLY A 104 -5.15 -0.28 4.84
C GLY A 104 -5.58 1.14 4.42
N GLU A 105 -4.96 2.19 4.95
CA GLU A 105 -5.25 3.57 4.57
C GLU A 105 -4.81 3.85 3.12
N LEU A 106 -5.54 4.74 2.44
CA LEU A 106 -5.19 5.16 1.08
C LEU A 106 -3.85 5.90 1.06
N VAL A 107 -3.03 5.57 0.06
CA VAL A 107 -1.91 6.43 -0.34
C VAL A 107 -2.49 7.71 -0.93
N THR A 108 -2.05 8.85 -0.43
CA THR A 108 -2.46 10.18 -0.90
C THR A 108 -1.22 11.07 -1.06
N PRO A 109 -1.27 12.16 -1.85
CA PRO A 109 -0.15 13.09 -1.97
C PRO A 109 0.34 13.65 -0.62
N LYS A 110 -0.56 13.74 0.38
CA LYS A 110 -0.22 14.16 1.75
C LYS A 110 0.62 13.09 2.47
N THR A 111 0.21 11.82 2.42
CA THR A 111 0.92 10.72 3.10
C THR A 111 2.21 10.35 2.38
N GLU A 112 2.26 10.47 1.05
CA GLU A 112 3.49 10.36 0.26
C GLU A 112 4.51 11.45 0.62
N ALA A 113 4.08 12.72 0.70
CA ALA A 113 4.95 13.81 1.10
C ALA A 113 5.47 13.67 2.55
N TYR A 114 4.64 13.14 3.45
CA TYR A 114 5.06 12.77 4.80
C TYR A 114 6.13 11.66 4.75
N PHE A 115 5.84 10.55 4.07
CA PHE A 115 6.76 9.40 3.96
C PHE A 115 8.11 9.83 3.37
N ALA A 116 8.11 10.62 2.30
CA ALA A 116 9.34 11.11 1.66
C ALA A 116 10.18 11.99 2.60
N LYS A 117 9.54 12.85 3.40
CA LYS A 117 10.22 13.69 4.40
C LYS A 117 10.84 12.87 5.53
N ILE A 118 10.09 11.92 6.09
CA ILE A 118 10.55 11.13 7.23
C ILE A 118 11.59 10.08 6.80
N SER A 119 11.38 9.38 5.68
CA SER A 119 12.33 8.38 5.16
C SER A 119 13.71 8.98 4.90
N GLN A 120 13.80 10.16 4.27
CA GLN A 120 15.09 10.82 4.03
C GLN A 120 15.87 11.06 5.33
N GLU A 121 15.20 11.53 6.38
CA GLU A 121 15.84 11.85 7.66
C GLU A 121 16.19 10.59 8.46
N MET A 122 15.28 9.60 8.54
CA MET A 122 15.55 8.34 9.23
C MET A 122 16.64 7.53 8.53
N GLN A 123 16.66 7.50 7.19
CA GLN A 123 17.74 6.87 6.41
C GLN A 123 19.08 7.55 6.66
N ARG A 124 19.12 8.89 6.73
CA ARG A 124 20.32 9.67 7.05
C ARG A 124 20.85 9.34 8.45
N GLN A 125 19.97 9.24 9.45
CA GLN A 125 20.33 8.89 10.83
C GLN A 125 20.81 7.45 10.96
N CYS A 126 20.07 6.46 10.43
CA CYS A 126 20.42 5.04 10.47
C CYS A 126 21.77 4.75 9.77
N ALA A 127 21.96 5.32 8.58
CA ALA A 127 23.23 5.23 7.86
C ALA A 127 24.40 5.90 8.61
N ASN A 128 24.12 6.94 9.41
CA ASN A 128 25.14 7.57 10.25
C ASN A 128 25.49 6.71 11.47
N LEU A 129 24.49 6.12 12.15
CA LEU A 129 24.70 5.14 13.22
C LEU A 129 25.58 3.99 12.73
N TYR A 130 25.23 3.36 11.61
CA TYR A 130 26.04 2.29 11.00
C TYR A 130 27.50 2.73 10.77
N ARG A 131 27.72 3.89 10.12
CA ARG A 131 29.08 4.41 9.87
C ARG A 131 29.86 4.72 11.14
N GLN A 132 29.19 5.14 12.22
CA GLN A 132 29.84 5.42 13.50
C GLN A 132 30.24 4.12 14.20
N GLU A 133 29.38 3.10 14.22
CA GLU A 133 29.69 1.81 14.85
C GLU A 133 30.76 1.03 14.09
N ILE A 134 30.74 1.04 12.75
CA ILE A 134 31.83 0.47 11.92
C ILE A 134 33.18 1.10 12.28
N LYS A 135 33.24 2.42 12.52
CA LYS A 135 34.48 3.12 12.93
C LYS A 135 34.94 2.76 14.35
N LYS A 136 34.04 2.30 15.22
CA LYS A 136 34.38 1.83 16.58
C LYS A 136 34.92 0.39 16.58
N GLY A 137 34.74 -0.34 15.47
CA GLY A 137 35.01 -1.79 15.42
C GLY A 137 33.91 -2.63 16.08
N THR A 138 32.70 -2.07 16.26
CA THR A 138 31.53 -2.80 16.78
C THR A 138 31.22 -4.01 15.90
N SER A 139 30.86 -5.16 16.50
CA SER A 139 30.56 -6.39 15.76
C SER A 139 29.24 -6.26 14.98
N ALA A 140 29.10 -7.01 13.89
CA ALA A 140 28.01 -6.81 12.94
C ALA A 140 26.62 -7.12 13.53
N ASP A 141 26.54 -8.08 14.45
CA ASP A 141 25.34 -8.38 15.24
C ASP A 141 24.98 -7.23 16.19
N GLN A 142 25.94 -6.66 16.91
CA GLN A 142 25.72 -5.49 17.77
C GLN A 142 25.32 -4.23 16.98
N ILE A 143 25.83 -4.06 15.75
CA ILE A 143 25.38 -3.01 14.84
C ILE A 143 23.91 -3.25 14.44
N LEU A 144 23.55 -4.50 14.16
CA LEU A 144 22.19 -4.87 13.78
C LEU A 144 21.18 -4.69 14.93
N GLU A 145 21.54 -5.05 16.16
CA GLU A 145 20.73 -4.79 17.36
C GLU A 145 20.46 -3.29 17.52
N LYS A 146 21.49 -2.43 17.42
CA LYS A 146 21.35 -0.96 17.46
C LYS A 146 20.49 -0.38 16.34
N ILE A 147 20.52 -0.99 15.15
CA ILE A 147 19.65 -0.58 14.04
C ILE A 147 18.19 -0.97 14.32
N PHE A 148 17.94 -2.13 14.94
CA PHE A 148 16.60 -2.53 15.35
C PHE A 148 16.03 -1.62 16.45
N GLU A 149 16.82 -1.29 17.48
CA GLU A 149 16.48 -0.28 18.49
C GLU A 149 16.16 1.08 17.85
N PHE A 150 16.98 1.54 16.90
CA PHE A 150 16.73 2.76 16.15
C PHE A 150 15.40 2.71 15.38
N HIS A 151 15.13 1.61 14.67
CA HIS A 151 13.87 1.42 13.94
C HIS A 151 12.65 1.41 14.88
N ASP A 152 12.78 0.88 16.09
CA ASP A 152 11.71 0.85 17.09
C ASP A 152 11.40 2.25 17.65
N SER A 153 12.40 3.14 17.67
CA SER A 153 12.27 4.54 18.09
C SER A 153 11.68 5.50 17.04
N MET A 154 11.48 5.04 15.79
CA MET A 154 10.91 5.86 14.72
C MET A 154 9.42 6.19 14.96
N PRO A 155 8.86 7.26 14.37
CA PRO A 155 7.43 7.58 14.49
C PRO A 155 6.53 6.39 14.10
N LYS A 156 5.52 6.05 14.91
CA LYS A 156 4.65 4.88 14.68
C LYS A 156 3.98 4.93 13.30
N GLU A 157 3.43 6.08 12.90
CA GLU A 157 2.88 6.29 11.55
C GLU A 157 3.88 5.96 10.42
N PHE A 158 5.17 6.24 10.61
CA PHE A 158 6.21 5.87 9.64
C PHE A 158 6.57 4.38 9.70
N GLN A 159 6.58 3.77 10.89
CA GLN A 159 6.71 2.30 11.04
C GLN A 159 5.56 1.58 10.33
N ASP A 160 4.32 2.05 10.51
CA ASP A 160 3.12 1.49 9.89
C ASP A 160 3.18 1.54 8.36
N MET A 161 3.68 2.64 7.78
CA MET A 161 3.90 2.77 6.34
C MET A 161 4.99 1.84 5.79
N LEU A 162 5.97 1.45 6.62
CA LEU A 162 7.00 0.46 6.26
C LEU A 162 6.52 -0.99 6.47
N GLY A 163 5.37 -1.19 7.13
CA GLY A 163 4.94 -2.51 7.58
C GLY A 163 5.78 -3.04 8.75
N LEU A 164 6.42 -2.16 9.52
CA LEU A 164 7.08 -2.49 10.79
C LEU A 164 6.02 -2.68 11.89
#